data_AF-A0A953ETT3-F1
#
_entry.id   AF-A0A953ETT3-F1
#
_cell.length_a   1.000
_cell.length_b   1.000
_cell.length_c   1.000
_cell.angle_alpha   90.00
_cell.angle_beta   90.00
_cell.angle_gamma   90.00
#
_symmetry.space_group_name_H-M   'P 1'
#
loop_
_entity.id
_entity.type
_entity.pdbx_description
1 polymer ?
#
loop_
_entity_poly.entity_id
_entity_poly.type
_entity_poly.pdbx_seq_one_letter_code
_entity_poly.pdbx_strand_id
1 'polypeptide(L)'
;MSPATEAQMLRFAQALDNLARRHGLSNLRVAPDGQLIADVAKARTLLDIARFEIEAQAVLKARVSVISSRAELASLVDSRPLVASSAA
;
A
#
# COMPACT_ATOMS: atom_id res chain seq x y z
N MET A 1 -5.51 -16.76 2.02
CA MET A 1 -5.98 -15.63 2.87
C MET A 1 -6.89 -14.75 2.04
N SER A 2 -7.98 -14.24 2.63
CA SER A 2 -8.85 -13.28 1.96
C SER A 2 -8.12 -11.96 1.72
N PRO A 3 -8.45 -11.21 0.65
CA PRO A 3 -7.93 -9.85 0.45
C PRO A 3 -8.28 -8.94 1.62
N ALA A 4 -7.39 -8.00 1.94
CA ALA A 4 -7.67 -6.97 2.92
C ALA A 4 -8.86 -6.12 2.44
N THR A 5 -9.83 -5.90 3.31
CA THR A 5 -10.88 -4.94 3.01
C THR A 5 -10.33 -3.53 3.15
N GLU A 6 -10.97 -2.60 2.46
CA GLU A 6 -10.64 -1.19 2.58
C GLU A 6 -10.79 -0.66 4.01
N ALA A 7 -11.86 -1.05 4.72
CA ALA A 7 -12.05 -0.69 6.12
C ALA A 7 -10.90 -1.20 7.02
N GLN A 8 -10.36 -2.39 6.73
CA GLN A 8 -9.17 -2.89 7.44
C GLN A 8 -7.94 -2.04 7.11
N MET A 9 -7.68 -1.75 5.83
CA MET A 9 -6.53 -0.93 5.44
C MET A 9 -6.59 0.47 6.07
N LEU A 10 -7.75 1.11 6.07
CA LEU A 10 -7.96 2.42 6.71
C LEU A 10 -7.78 2.37 8.23
N ARG A 11 -8.28 1.32 8.89
CA ARG A 11 -8.08 1.13 10.34
C ARG A 11 -6.60 1.03 10.73
N PHE A 12 -5.77 0.48 9.84
CA PHE A 12 -4.32 0.32 10.04
C PHE A 12 -3.50 1.34 9.24
N ALA A 13 -4.10 2.42 8.74
CA ALA A 13 -3.47 3.36 7.80
C ALA A 13 -2.12 3.90 8.32
N GLN A 14 -2.05 4.32 9.59
CA GLN A 14 -0.81 4.83 10.19
C GLN A 14 0.30 3.76 10.26
N ALA A 15 -0.07 2.52 10.60
CA ALA A 15 0.88 1.42 10.67
C ALA A 15 1.42 1.05 9.28
N LEU A 16 0.54 1.04 8.28
CA LEU A 16 0.89 0.81 6.89
C LEU A 16 1.76 1.95 6.32
N ASP A 17 1.48 3.22 6.61
CA ASP A 17 2.30 4.36 6.18
C ASP A 17 3.71 4.30 6.80
N ASN A 18 3.80 4.05 8.11
CA ASN A 18 5.09 3.90 8.79
C ASN A 18 5.90 2.71 8.24
N LEU A 19 5.22 1.59 7.97
CA LEU A 19 5.82 0.42 7.35
C LEU A 19 6.34 0.74 5.94
N ALA A 20 5.52 1.39 5.12
CA ALA A 20 5.83 1.75 3.75
C ALA A 20 7.09 2.62 3.64
N ARG A 21 7.24 3.63 4.52
CA ARG A 21 8.43 4.50 4.56
C ARG A 21 9.72 3.71 4.77
N ARG A 22 9.72 2.66 5.60
CA ARG A 22 10.89 1.80 5.83
C ARG A 22 11.31 1.01 4.59
N HIS A 23 10.34 0.72 3.71
CA HIS A 23 10.55 0.01 2.44
C HIS A 23 10.69 0.95 1.24
N GLY A 24 10.79 2.26 1.47
CA GLY A 24 10.92 3.26 0.40
C GLY A 24 9.68 3.42 -0.47
N LEU A 25 8.51 3.18 0.13
CA LEU A 25 7.19 3.38 -0.46
C LEU A 25 6.55 4.64 0.14
N SER A 26 5.84 5.42 -0.68
CA SER A 26 5.14 6.63 -0.24
C SER A 26 3.83 6.83 -1.00
N ASN A 27 3.04 7.85 -0.62
CA ASN A 27 1.78 8.22 -1.28
C ASN A 27 0.82 7.03 -1.44
N LEU A 28 0.62 6.29 -0.35
CA LEU A 28 -0.20 5.09 -0.35
C LEU A 28 -1.65 5.45 -0.65
N ARG A 29 -2.24 4.73 -1.61
CA ARG A 29 -3.65 4.80 -1.95
C ARG A 29 -4.27 3.42 -1.86
N VAL A 30 -5.44 3.32 -1.26
CA VAL A 30 -6.22 2.09 -1.23
C VAL A 30 -6.88 1.92 -2.59
N ALA A 31 -6.84 0.69 -3.09
CA ALA A 31 -7.51 0.22 -4.29
C ALA A 31 -8.34 -1.05 -3.96
N PRO A 32 -9.27 -1.45 -4.84
CA PRO A 32 -10.05 -2.68 -4.69
C PRO A 32 -9.19 -3.94 -4.49
N ASP A 33 -9.83 -5.02 -4.02
CA ASP A 33 -9.24 -6.36 -3.92
C ASP A 33 -7.95 -6.48 -3.09
N GLY A 34 -7.84 -5.67 -2.03
CA GLY A 34 -6.70 -5.69 -1.12
C GLY A 34 -5.45 -5.07 -1.76
N GLN A 35 -5.62 -4.14 -2.70
CA GLN A 35 -4.51 -3.50 -3.39
C GLN A 35 -4.15 -2.16 -2.73
N LEU A 36 -2.87 -1.85 -2.77
CA LEU A 36 -2.32 -0.53 -2.47
C LEU A 36 -1.59 -0.01 -3.71
N ILE A 37 -1.82 1.24 -4.08
CA ILE A 37 -0.98 1.94 -5.04
C ILE A 37 0.03 2.76 -4.25
N ALA A 38 1.31 2.67 -4.60
CA ALA A 38 2.37 3.41 -3.93
C ALA A 38 3.41 3.97 -4.91
N ASP A 39 3.97 5.11 -4.57
CA ASP A 39 5.20 5.58 -5.19
C ASP A 39 6.37 4.76 -4.67
N VAL A 40 7.20 4.27 -5.60
CA VAL A 40 8.37 3.44 -5.28
C VAL A 40 9.64 4.28 -5.51
N ALA A 41 10.46 4.42 -4.47
CA ALA A 41 11.72 5.14 -4.59
C ALA A 41 12.63 4.49 -5.64
N LYS A 42 13.40 5.31 -6.39
CA LYS A 42 14.20 4.86 -7.56
C LYS A 42 15.17 3.72 -7.26
N ALA A 43 15.68 3.62 -6.04
CA ALA A 43 16.64 2.59 -5.62
C ALA A 43 15.99 1.30 -5.11
N ARG A 44 14.65 1.24 -5.06
CA ARG A 44 13.91 0.08 -4.55
C ARG A 44 13.55 -0.88 -5.67
N THR A 45 13.48 -2.13 -5.29
CA THR A 45 13.28 -3.28 -6.18
C THR A 45 11.94 -3.95 -5.91
N LEU A 46 11.58 -4.91 -6.76
CA LEU A 46 10.45 -5.80 -6.51
C LEU A 46 10.58 -6.57 -5.19
N LEU A 47 11.80 -6.80 -4.71
CA LEU A 47 12.03 -7.47 -3.42
C LEU A 47 11.64 -6.58 -2.23
N ASP A 48 11.91 -5.27 -2.31
CA ASP A 48 11.47 -4.31 -1.26
C ASP A 48 9.94 -4.27 -1.19
N ILE A 49 9.27 -4.30 -2.35
CA ILE A 49 7.81 -4.36 -2.44
C ILE A 49 7.27 -5.66 -1.84
N ALA A 50 7.81 -6.81 -2.23
CA ALA A 50 7.40 -8.11 -1.69
C ALA A 50 7.60 -8.19 -0.17
N ARG A 51 8.69 -7.60 0.36
CA ARG A 51 8.93 -7.55 1.81
C ARG A 51 7.90 -6.70 2.53
N PHE A 52 7.55 -5.55 1.97
CA PHE A 52 6.44 -4.74 2.47
C PHE A 52 5.13 -5.54 2.50
N GLU A 53 4.77 -6.22 1.41
CA GLU A 53 3.53 -6.99 1.31
C GLU A 53 3.43 -8.09 2.38
N ILE A 54 4.54 -8.81 2.62
CA ILE A 54 4.62 -9.84 3.67
C ILE A 54 4.41 -9.23 5.06
N GLU A 55 5.09 -8.12 5.36
CA GLU A 55 4.97 -7.44 6.66
C GLU A 55 3.57 -6.83 6.85
N ALA A 56 3.00 -6.23 5.81
CA ALA A 56 1.66 -5.67 5.83
C ALA A 56 0.59 -6.75 5.97
N GLN A 57 0.76 -7.90 5.31
CA GLN A 57 -0.10 -9.07 5.51
C GLN A 57 -0.08 -9.57 6.96
N ALA A 58 1.08 -9.53 7.62
CA ALA A 58 1.20 -9.91 9.02
C ALA A 58 0.47 -8.93 9.97
N VAL A 59 0.44 -7.63 9.63
CA VAL A 59 -0.31 -6.58 10.35
C VAL A 59 -1.81 -6.74 10.14
N LEU A 60 -2.24 -6.86 8.88
CA LEU A 60 -3.66 -6.87 8.51
C LEU A 60 -4.34 -8.22 8.76
N LYS A 61 -3.56 -9.31 8.88
CA LYS A 61 -4.05 -10.68 8.84
C LYS A 61 -4.92 -10.95 7.60
N ALA A 62 -4.61 -10.25 6.50
CA ALA A 62 -5.29 -10.35 5.21
C ALA A 62 -4.29 -10.10 4.07
N ARG A 63 -4.56 -10.66 2.88
CA ARG A 63 -3.67 -10.52 1.72
C ARG A 63 -3.68 -9.07 1.24
N VAL A 64 -2.49 -8.53 0.98
CA VAL A 64 -2.32 -7.21 0.38
C VAL A 64 -1.30 -7.28 -0.75
N SER A 65 -1.48 -6.51 -1.80
CA SER A 65 -0.53 -6.40 -2.91
C SER A 65 -0.31 -4.93 -3.28
N VAL A 66 0.88 -4.58 -3.74
CA VAL A 66 1.27 -3.23 -4.10
C VAL A 66 1.43 -3.11 -5.61
N ILE A 67 0.79 -2.09 -6.17
CA ILE A 67 0.96 -1.65 -7.54
C ILE A 67 1.80 -0.37 -7.51
N SER A 68 2.91 -0.35 -8.26
CA SER A 68 3.69 0.87 -8.44
C SER A 68 2.84 1.93 -9.13
N SER A 69 2.84 3.17 -8.64
CA SER A 69 2.13 4.29 -9.24
C SER A 69 2.53 4.59 -10.69
N ARG A 70 3.69 4.08 -11.12
CA ARG A 70 4.18 4.20 -12.51
C ARG A 70 3.76 3.06 -13.42
N ALA A 71 3.17 2.00 -12.87
CA ALA A 71 2.63 0.92 -13.69
C ALA A 71 1.38 1.42 -14.42
N GLU A 72 1.20 1.01 -15.68
CA GLU A 72 -0.02 1.35 -16.45
C GLU A 72 -1.29 0.92 -15.72
N LEU A 73 -1.24 -0.20 -14.99
CA LEU A 73 -2.36 -0.66 -14.18
C LEU A 73 -2.80 0.37 -13.12
N ALA A 74 -1.89 1.16 -12.58
CA ALA A 74 -2.23 2.14 -11.54
C ALA A 74 -3.15 3.27 -12.02
N SER A 75 -3.14 3.59 -13.33
CA SER A 75 -4.03 4.63 -13.89
C SER A 75 -5.45 4.11 -14.18
N LEU A 76 -5.63 2.79 -14.19
CA LEU A 76 -6.90 2.13 -14.51
C LEU A 76 -7.72 1.77 -13.28
N VAL A 77 -7.12 1.88 -12.08
CA VAL A 77 -7.72 1.43 -10.83
C VAL A 77 -8.20 2.63 -10.03
N ASP A 78 -9.49 2.63 -9.66
CA ASP A 78 -10.03 3.63 -8.75
C ASP A 78 -9.35 3.51 -7.39
N SER A 79 -8.80 4.62 -6.90
CA SER A 79 -8.01 4.61 -5.68
C SER A 79 -8.16 5.90 -4.90
N ARG A 80 -8.00 5.81 -3.58
CA ARG A 80 -8.08 6.96 -2.69
C ARG A 80 -6.97 6.95 -1.64
N PRO A 81 -6.54 8.12 -1.13
CA PRO A 81 -5.47 8.20 -0.14
C PRO A 81 -5.71 7.28 1.08
N LEU A 82 -4.69 6.53 1.48
CA LEU A 82 -4.74 5.64 2.64
C LEU A 82 -4.77 6.44 3.94
N VAL A 83 -3.94 7.48 4.03
CA VAL A 83 -3.97 8.46 5.12
C VAL A 83 -4.58 9.72 4.54
N ALA A 84 -5.65 10.23 5.16
CA ALA A 84 -6.15 11.56 4.82
C ALA A 84 -5.01 12.55 5.08
N SER A 85 -4.66 13.34 4.06
CA SER A 85 -3.69 14.42 4.23
C SER A 85 -4.30 15.44 5.19
N SER A 86 -4.08 15.26 6.50
CA SER A 86 -4.24 16.36 7.43
C SER A 86 -3.12 17.35 7.10
N ALA A 87 -3.46 18.34 6.28
CA ALA A 87 -2.66 19.54 6.18
C ALA A 87 -2.50 20.09 7.61
N ALA A 88 -1.26 20.05 8.10
CA ALA A 88 -0.81 20.72 9.31
C ALA A 88 0.12 21.86 8.90
#